data_AF-A0A268BMG4-F1
#
_entry.id   AF-A0A268BMG4-F1
#
_cell.length_a   1.000
_cell.length_b   1.000
_cell.length_c   1.000
_cell.angle_alpha   90.00
_cell.angle_beta   90.00
_cell.angle_gamma   90.00
#
_symmetry.space_group_name_H-M   'P 1'
#
loop_
_entity.id
_entity.type
_entity.pdbx_description
1 polymer ?
#
loop_
_entity_poly.entity_id
_entity_poly.type
_entity_poly.pdbx_seq_one_letter_code
_entity_poly.pdbx_strand_id
1 'polypeptide(L)'
;MKWKVSLFFLTMLAWYSVTMAASFSLADVSNTAFLIGLLLTIIAAIARILNTGFLTPMIQGFQMIGQRMIRKSRSAERADSQMKNDPDIQTFKSSLASFIMQSTFIIGISSILTSVVGIFML
;
A
#
# COMPACT_ATOMS: atom_id res chain seq x y z
N MET A 1 14.00 10.78 -3.04
CA MET A 1 14.19 10.86 -1.57
C MET A 1 13.41 12.01 -0.94
N LYS A 2 13.48 13.24 -1.49
CA LYS A 2 12.79 14.43 -0.96
C LYS A 2 11.29 14.23 -0.69
N TRP A 3 10.54 13.62 -1.62
CA TRP A 3 9.10 13.39 -1.47
C TRP A 3 8.75 12.43 -0.32
N LYS A 4 9.56 11.39 -0.09
CA LYS A 4 9.37 10.40 0.98
C LYS A 4 9.48 11.04 2.36
N VAL A 5 10.52 11.86 2.52
CA VAL A 5 10.78 12.62 3.75
C VAL A 5 9.67 13.65 3.96
N SER A 6 9.26 14.36 2.91
CA SER A 6 8.14 15.30 2.99
C SER A 6 6.85 14.61 3.44
N LEU A 7 6.54 13.43 2.89
CA LEU A 7 5.35 12.67 3.25
C LEU A 7 5.38 12.26 4.72
N PHE A 8 6.53 11.79 5.20
CA PHE A 8 6.73 11.42 6.61
C PHE A 8 6.48 12.60 7.58
N PHE A 9 6.98 13.79 7.26
CA PHE A 9 6.73 14.96 8.12
C PHE A 9 5.29 15.45 8.03
N LEU A 10 4.67 15.35 6.85
CA LEU A 10 3.29 15.75 6.63
C LEU A 10 2.32 14.87 7.44
N THR A 11 2.57 13.56 7.51
CA THR A 11 1.77 12.64 8.34
C THR A 11 1.96 12.88 9.83
N MET A 12 3.17 13.19 10.30
CA MET A 12 3.37 13.60 11.69
C MET A 12 2.65 14.91 12.02
N LEU A 13 2.73 15.92 11.14
CA LEU A 13 2.00 17.18 11.29
C LEU A 13 0.48 16.97 11.29
N ALA A 14 -0.04 16.06 10.47
CA ALA A 14 -1.46 15.73 10.45
C ALA A 14 -1.92 15.18 11.82
N TRP A 15 -1.15 14.27 12.42
CA TRP A 15 -1.45 13.76 13.76
C TRP A 15 -1.38 14.85 14.84
N TYR A 16 -0.38 15.74 14.76
CA TYR A 16 -0.27 16.87 15.68
C TYR A 16 -1.48 17.82 15.56
N SER A 17 -1.93 18.13 14.35
CA SER A 17 -3.15 18.91 14.13
C SER A 17 -4.39 18.24 14.73
N VAL A 18 -4.48 16.91 14.68
CA VAL A 18 -5.58 16.16 15.34
C VAL A 18 -5.53 16.32 16.86
N THR A 19 -4.34 16.31 17.47
CA THR A 19 -4.21 16.55 18.93
C THR A 19 -4.65 17.95 19.36
N MET A 20 -4.54 18.95 18.49
CA MET A 20 -4.93 20.33 18.79
C MET A 20 -6.41 20.61 18.47
N ALA A 21 -6.96 19.96 17.44
CA ALA A 21 -8.31 20.23 16.96
C ALA A 21 -9.39 19.39 17.67
N ALA A 22 -9.03 18.22 18.21
CA ALA A 22 -9.97 17.31 18.84
C ALA A 22 -9.75 17.25 20.35
N SER A 23 -10.85 17.17 21.11
CA SER A 23 -10.86 17.01 22.57
C SER A 23 -10.36 15.63 23.06
N PHE A 24 -9.61 14.90 22.22
CA PHE A 24 -9.13 13.56 22.53
C PHE A 24 -8.00 13.61 23.54
N SER A 25 -7.95 12.61 24.42
CA SER A 25 -6.80 12.44 25.29
C SER A 25 -5.57 12.07 24.45
N LEU A 26 -4.37 12.39 24.95
CA LEU A 26 -3.12 12.01 24.30
C LEU A 26 -3.01 10.48 24.12
N ALA A 27 -3.61 9.72 25.03
CA ALA A 27 -3.69 8.26 24.98
C ALA A 27 -4.57 7.76 23.82
N ASP A 28 -5.73 8.39 23.59
CA ASP A 28 -6.63 8.01 22.50
C ASP A 28 -6.00 8.26 21.13
N VAL A 29 -5.32 9.41 20.98
CA VAL A 29 -4.61 9.75 19.75
C VAL A 29 -3.46 8.77 19.52
N SER A 30 -2.69 8.44 20.56
CA SER A 30 -1.59 7.47 20.43
C SER A 30 -2.10 6.08 20.03
N ASN A 31 -3.14 5.56 20.69
CA ASN A 31 -3.73 4.27 20.36
C ASN A 31 -4.25 4.23 18.92
N THR A 32 -4.93 5.29 18.49
CA THR A 32 -5.46 5.38 17.12
C THR A 32 -4.33 5.46 16.09
N ALA A 33 -3.29 6.26 16.36
CA ALA A 33 -2.12 6.37 15.49
C ALA A 33 -1.37 5.03 15.38
N PHE A 34 -1.27 4.28 16.48
CA PHE A 34 -0.69 2.94 16.46
C PHE A 34 -1.51 1.97 15.59
N LEU A 35 -2.83 1.92 15.79
CA LEU A 35 -3.72 1.03 15.04
C LEU A 35 -3.69 1.31 13.54
N ILE A 36 -3.78 2.59 13.15
CA ILE A 36 -3.67 2.99 11.73
C ILE A 36 -2.29 2.65 11.19
N GLY A 37 -1.24 2.94 11.97
CA GLY A 37 0.14 2.62 11.62
C GLY A 37 0.36 1.13 11.35
N LEU A 38 -0.15 0.28 12.24
CA LEU A 38 -0.09 -1.17 12.15
C LEU A 38 -0.84 -1.67 10.90
N LEU A 39 -2.08 -1.21 10.70
CA LEU A 39 -2.91 -1.61 9.57
C LEU A 39 -2.27 -1.27 8.22
N LEU A 40 -1.75 -0.04 8.09
CA LEU A 40 -1.05 0.38 6.87
C LEU A 40 0.23 -0.43 6.64
N THR A 41 0.97 -0.75 7.69
CA THR A 41 2.19 -1.55 7.58
C THR A 41 1.88 -2.99 7.13
N ILE A 42 0.79 -3.58 7.63
CA ILE A 42 0.29 -4.89 7.18
C ILE A 42 -0.09 -4.84 5.69
N ILE A 43 -0.84 -3.82 5.27
CA ILE A 43 -1.20 -3.64 3.84
C ILE A 43 0.05 -3.50 2.97
N ALA A 44 1.03 -2.71 3.41
CA ALA A 44 2.29 -2.54 2.70
C ALA A 44 3.08 -3.85 2.60
N ALA A 45 3.07 -4.68 3.65
CA ALA A 45 3.69 -6.00 3.64
C ALA A 45 2.99 -6.96 2.67
N ILE A 46 1.66 -6.99 2.67
CA ILE A 46 0.87 -7.78 1.71
C ILE A 46 1.18 -7.31 0.28
N ALA A 47 1.14 -6.00 0.01
CA ALA A 47 1.47 -5.44 -1.30
C ALA A 47 2.91 -5.80 -1.73
N ARG A 48 3.86 -5.84 -0.79
CA ARG A 48 5.24 -6.30 -1.06
C ARG A 48 5.27 -7.75 -1.50
N ILE A 49 4.57 -8.65 -0.79
CA ILE A 49 4.47 -10.08 -1.13
C ILE A 49 3.79 -10.28 -2.50
N LEU A 50 2.78 -9.48 -2.82
CA LEU A 50 2.14 -9.52 -4.13
C LEU A 50 3.09 -9.04 -5.24
N ASN A 51 3.83 -7.96 -5.00
CA ASN A 51 4.79 -7.41 -5.96
C ASN A 51 6.01 -8.31 -6.19
N THR A 52 6.41 -9.16 -5.23
CA THR A 52 7.50 -10.13 -5.45
C THR A 52 7.10 -11.28 -6.37
N GLY A 53 5.82 -11.39 -6.75
CA GLY A 53 5.33 -12.49 -7.57
C GLY A 53 5.18 -13.81 -6.81
N PHE A 54 5.15 -13.76 -5.48
CA PHE A 54 4.97 -14.96 -4.64
C PHE A 54 3.70 -15.75 -5.01
N LEU A 55 2.61 -15.04 -5.29
CA LEU A 55 1.34 -15.65 -5.71
C LEU A 55 1.25 -15.92 -7.22
N THR A 56 2.24 -15.52 -8.01
CA THR A 56 2.21 -15.69 -9.47
C THR A 56 2.02 -17.16 -9.89
N PRO A 57 2.70 -18.16 -9.31
CA PRO A 57 2.48 -19.57 -9.65
C PRO A 57 1.05 -20.04 -9.34
N MET A 58 0.49 -19.60 -8.21
CA MET A 58 -0.89 -19.91 -7.82
C MET A 58 -1.90 -19.33 -8.82
N ILE A 59 -1.74 -18.04 -9.17
CA ILE A 59 -2.60 -17.35 -10.13
C ILE A 59 -2.51 -18.01 -11.51
N GLN A 60 -1.30 -18.38 -11.96
CA GLN A 60 -1.11 -19.10 -13.23
C GLN A 60 -1.80 -20.46 -13.22
N GLY A 61 -1.73 -21.21 -12.10
CA GLY A 61 -2.46 -22.47 -11.94
C GLY A 61 -3.98 -22.30 -12.11
N PHE A 62 -4.56 -21.28 -11.47
CA PHE A 62 -5.99 -20.95 -11.65
C PHE A 62 -6.32 -20.53 -13.07
N GLN A 63 -5.46 -19.74 -13.72
CA GLN A 63 -5.64 -19.34 -15.12
C GLN A 63 -5.65 -20.54 -16.06
N MET A 64 -4.76 -21.53 -15.86
CA MET A 64 -4.75 -22.76 -16.68
C MET A 64 -6.05 -23.56 -16.53
N ILE A 65 -6.60 -23.64 -15.33
CA ILE A 65 -7.89 -24.31 -15.08
C ILE A 65 -9.04 -23.53 -15.72
N GLY A 66 -9.06 -22.21 -15.56
CA GLY A 66 -10.09 -21.32 -16.14
C GLY A 66 -10.10 -21.32 -17.66
N GLN A 67 -8.93 -21.34 -18.31
CA GLN A 67 -8.80 -21.43 -19.77
C GLN A 67 -9.32 -22.77 -20.32
N ARG A 68 -9.31 -23.85 -19.54
CA ARG A 68 -9.95 -25.13 -19.90
C ARG A 68 -11.47 -25.08 -19.79
N MET A 69 -12.02 -24.32 -18.83
CA MET A 69 -13.47 -24.20 -18.63
C MET A 69 -14.13 -23.17 -19.56
N ILE A 70 -13.46 -22.06 -19.86
CA ILE A 70 -14.03 -20.95 -20.63
C ILE A 70 -13.15 -20.69 -21.85
N ARG A 71 -13.69 -20.95 -23.05
CA ARG A 71 -13.02 -20.66 -24.31
C ARG A 71 -12.97 -19.15 -24.53
N LYS A 72 -11.79 -18.56 -24.42
CA LYS A 72 -11.56 -17.13 -24.65
C LYS A 72 -11.73 -16.79 -26.14
N SER A 73 -12.31 -15.63 -26.45
CA SER A 73 -12.45 -15.17 -27.83
C SER A 73 -11.11 -14.69 -28.40
N ARG A 74 -10.91 -14.82 -29.71
CA ARG A 74 -9.70 -14.35 -30.40
C ARG A 74 -9.46 -12.85 -30.26
N SER A 75 -10.53 -12.05 -30.11
CA SER A 75 -10.42 -10.61 -29.88
C SER A 75 -9.93 -10.29 -28.47
N ALA A 76 -10.45 -11.00 -27.46
CA ALA A 76 -10.00 -10.85 -26.08
C ALA A 76 -8.54 -11.32 -25.88
N GLU A 77 -8.13 -12.36 -26.59
CA GLU A 77 -6.74 -12.85 -26.55
C GLU A 77 -5.74 -11.86 -27.19
N ARG A 78 -6.15 -11.19 -28.29
CA ARG A 78 -5.35 -10.11 -28.91
C ARG A 78 -5.26 -8.86 -28.05
N ALA A 79 -6.35 -8.47 -27.39
CA ALA A 79 -6.34 -7.32 -26.48
C ALA A 79 -5.41 -7.57 -25.28
N ASP A 80 -5.46 -8.77 -24.70
CA ASP A 80 -4.56 -9.15 -23.60
C ASP A 80 -3.09 -9.18 -24.05
N SER A 81 -2.79 -9.70 -25.25
CA SER A 81 -1.41 -9.75 -25.73
C SER A 81 -0.87 -8.34 -26.04
N GLN A 82 -1.70 -7.44 -26.56
CA GLN A 82 -1.34 -6.03 -26.76
C GLN A 82 -1.07 -5.34 -25.42
N MET A 83 -1.97 -5.45 -24.43
CA MET A 83 -1.76 -4.87 -23.10
C MET A 83 -0.58 -5.50 -22.35
N LYS A 84 -0.30 -6.78 -22.58
CA LYS A 84 0.85 -7.45 -21.98
C LYS A 84 2.16 -7.03 -22.62
N ASN A 85 2.17 -6.65 -23.90
CA ASN A 85 3.40 -6.24 -24.58
C ASN A 85 3.63 -4.73 -24.59
N ASP A 86 2.68 -3.95 -24.08
CA ASP A 86 2.80 -2.50 -23.94
C ASP A 86 3.72 -2.14 -22.75
N PRO A 87 4.92 -1.58 -23.01
CA PRO A 87 5.87 -1.23 -21.97
C PRO A 87 5.39 -0.06 -21.11
N ASP A 88 4.59 0.86 -21.64
CA ASP A 88 4.08 2.02 -20.90
C ASP A 88 3.06 1.58 -19.86
N ILE A 89 2.19 0.62 -20.23
CA ILE A 89 1.21 0.05 -19.30
C ILE A 89 1.90 -0.74 -18.19
N GLN A 90 2.93 -1.53 -18.51
CA GLN A 90 3.68 -2.30 -17.51
C GLN A 90 4.43 -1.39 -16.54
N THR A 91 5.14 -0.39 -17.06
CA THR A 91 5.90 0.56 -16.24
C THR A 91 4.98 1.40 -15.38
N PHE A 92 3.83 1.83 -15.90
CA PHE A 92 2.81 2.55 -15.13
C PHE A 92 2.30 1.72 -13.96
N LYS A 93 1.88 0.46 -14.21
CA LYS A 93 1.39 -0.44 -13.16
C LYS A 93 2.44 -0.69 -12.08
N SER A 94 3.68 -0.97 -12.49
CA SER A 94 4.79 -1.20 -11.55
C SER A 94 5.11 0.04 -10.73
N SER A 95 5.18 1.21 -11.38
CA SER A 95 5.45 2.49 -10.75
C SER A 95 4.37 2.88 -9.74
N LEU A 96 3.10 2.74 -10.13
CA LEU A 96 1.96 3.05 -9.26
C LEU A 96 1.88 2.10 -8.06
N ALA A 97 2.06 0.79 -8.28
CA ALA A 97 2.09 -0.20 -7.20
C ALA A 97 3.24 0.06 -6.23
N SER A 98 4.43 0.40 -6.75
CA SER A 98 5.60 0.75 -5.97
C SER A 98 5.38 2.05 -5.18
N PHE A 99 4.76 3.06 -5.79
CA PHE A 99 4.44 4.33 -5.14
C PHE A 99 3.45 4.13 -3.98
N ILE A 100 2.34 3.42 -4.21
CA ILE A 100 1.32 3.12 -3.19
C ILE A 100 1.92 2.32 -2.05
N MET A 101 2.70 1.28 -2.35
CA MET A 101 3.35 0.47 -1.31
C MET A 101 4.29 1.33 -0.46
N GLN A 102 5.12 2.16 -1.08
CA GLN A 102 6.09 3.00 -0.39
C GLN A 102 5.41 4.10 0.43
N SER A 103 4.39 4.76 -0.10
CA SER A 103 3.64 5.78 0.65
C SER A 103 2.93 5.15 1.84
N THR A 104 2.22 4.04 1.65
CA THR A 104 1.52 3.30 2.72
C THR A 104 2.48 2.92 3.84
N PHE A 105 3.66 2.40 3.50
CA PHE A 105 4.69 2.04 4.48
C PHE A 105 5.22 3.25 5.26
N ILE A 106 5.49 4.37 4.58
CA ILE A 106 5.98 5.60 5.22
C ILE A 106 4.91 6.17 6.17
N ILE A 107 3.65 6.23 5.73
CA ILE A 107 2.53 6.69 6.57
C ILE A 107 2.39 5.76 7.79
N GLY A 108 2.47 4.44 7.56
CA GLY A 108 2.40 3.43 8.60
C GLY A 108 3.45 3.64 9.69
N ILE A 109 4.72 3.69 9.31
CA ILE A 109 5.85 3.90 10.24
C ILE A 109 5.76 5.25 10.94
N SER A 110 5.42 6.32 10.21
CA SER A 110 5.29 7.65 10.83
C SER A 110 4.20 7.66 11.91
N SER A 111 3.09 6.95 11.70
CA SER A 111 1.98 6.89 12.65
C SER A 111 2.35 6.07 13.89
N ILE A 112 3.11 4.98 13.72
CA ILE A 112 3.67 4.21 14.83
C ILE A 112 4.65 5.08 15.64
N LEU A 113 5.53 5.83 14.98
CA LEU A 113 6.46 6.75 15.65
C LEU A 113 5.72 7.83 16.44
N THR A 114 4.68 8.43 15.88
CA THR A 114 3.84 9.40 16.59
C THR A 114 3.21 8.79 17.84
N SER A 115 2.71 7.55 17.75
CA SER A 115 2.17 6.83 18.92
C SER A 115 3.22 6.66 20.01
N VAL A 116 4.42 6.19 19.65
CA VAL A 116 5.52 6.01 20.61
C VAL A 116 5.85 7.32 21.32
N VAL A 117 6.00 8.41 20.55
CA VAL A 117 6.24 9.75 21.12
C VAL A 117 5.09 10.17 22.03
N GLY A 118 3.84 9.95 21.61
CA GLY A 118 2.66 10.27 22.41
C GLY A 118 2.60 9.51 23.73
N ILE A 119 3.05 8.24 23.77
CA ILE A 119 3.15 7.45 25.02
C ILE A 119 4.26 7.97 25.92
N PHE A 120 5.40 8.37 25.36
CA PHE A 120 6.49 8.96 26.16
C PHE A 120 6.16 10.34 26.74
N MET A 121 5.18 11.03 26.17
CA MET A 121 4.71 12.35 26.63
C MET A 121 3.49 12.29 27.57
N LEU A 122 2.88 11.11 27.74
CA LEU A 122 1.82 10.85 28.72
C LEU A 122 2.39 10.76 30.14
#